data_AF-A0AAD5LQG2-F1
#
_entry.id   AF-A0AAD5LQG2-F1
#
_cell.length_a   1.000
_cell.length_b   1.000
_cell.length_c   1.000
_cell.angle_alpha   90.00
_cell.angle_beta   90.00
_cell.angle_gamma   90.00
#
_symmetry.space_group_name_H-M   'P 1'
#
loop_
_entity.id
_entity.type
_entity.pdbx_description
1 polymer ?
#
loop_
_entity_poly.entity_id
_entity_poly.type
_entity_poly.pdbx_seq_one_letter_code
_entity_poly.pdbx_strand_id
1 'polypeptide(L)'
;MPRYYCDYCDTYLTHDSQAGRKQHNRGWKHRENVKLYYEQFLTGQGVPMTPGQWLRGPPAPGALPPRPMPGGMPPGPGMFPPRGPPPPRGMMPPGACGL
;
A
#
# COMPACT_ATOMS: atom_id res chain seq x y z
N MET A 1 -20.61 -5.89 11.03
CA MET A 1 -19.44 -6.08 11.90
C MET A 1 -18.67 -4.77 11.93
N PRO A 2 -18.37 -4.16 13.09
CA PRO A 2 -17.59 -2.93 13.15
C PRO A 2 -16.20 -3.16 12.51
N ARG A 3 -15.75 -2.25 11.65
CA ARG A 3 -14.44 -2.34 11.00
C ARG A 3 -13.34 -1.99 12.01
N TYR A 4 -12.24 -2.73 12.02
CA TYR A 4 -11.09 -2.40 12.86
C TYR A 4 -10.38 -1.15 12.34
N TYR A 5 -10.28 -0.16 13.20
CA TYR A 5 -9.47 1.03 13.01
C TYR A 5 -8.19 0.87 13.83
N CYS A 6 -7.05 1.27 13.27
CA CYS A 6 -5.78 1.31 13.99
C CYS A 6 -5.37 2.76 14.22
N ASP A 7 -5.35 3.17 15.50
CA ASP A 7 -5.00 4.52 15.92
C ASP A 7 -3.54 4.89 15.58
N TYR A 8 -2.64 3.90 15.48
CA TYR A 8 -1.24 4.13 15.11
C TYR A 8 -1.00 4.29 13.60
N CYS A 9 -1.97 3.93 12.78
CA CYS A 9 -1.81 3.92 11.32
C CYS A 9 -2.83 4.81 10.58
N ASP A 10 -3.73 5.46 11.31
CA ASP A 10 -4.86 6.25 10.80
C ASP A 10 -5.58 5.58 9.64
N THR A 11 -5.83 4.27 9.76
CA THR A 11 -6.38 3.47 8.67
C THR A 11 -7.41 2.46 9.15
N TYR A 12 -8.42 2.24 8.32
CA TYR A 12 -9.39 1.17 8.47
C TYR A 12 -8.88 -0.09 7.78
N LEU A 13 -8.92 -1.22 8.49
CA LEU A 13 -8.60 -2.50 7.91
C LEU A 13 -9.75 -2.99 7.01
N THR A 14 -9.43 -3.34 5.76
CA THR A 14 -10.42 -3.77 4.75
C THR A 14 -11.07 -5.10 5.11
N HIS A 15 -10.32 -6.01 5.72
CA HIS A 15 -10.81 -7.28 6.25
C HIS A 15 -10.54 -7.38 7.75
N ASP A 16 -11.60 -7.16 8.54
CA ASP A 16 -11.56 -7.28 9.98
C ASP A 16 -11.60 -8.75 10.45
N SER A 17 -10.53 -9.49 10.17
CA SER A 17 -10.32 -10.84 10.72
C SER A 17 -9.26 -10.79 11.82
N GLN A 18 -9.32 -11.70 12.80
CA GLN A 18 -8.27 -11.80 13.82
C GLN A 18 -6.88 -12.00 13.18
N ALA A 19 -6.81 -12.77 12.09
CA ALA A 19 -5.60 -12.95 11.31
C ALA A 19 -5.13 -11.63 10.67
N GLY A 20 -6.04 -10.86 10.07
CA GLY A 20 -5.75 -9.55 9.48
C GLY A 20 -5.22 -8.54 10.51
N ARG A 21 -5.81 -8.49 11.70
CA ARG A 21 -5.31 -7.64 12.80
C ARG A 21 -3.91 -8.08 13.26
N LYS A 22 -3.69 -9.38 13.44
CA LYS A 22 -2.35 -9.92 13.79
C LYS A 22 -1.30 -9.60 12.72
N GLN A 23 -1.65 -9.73 11.45
CA GLN A 23 -0.76 -9.38 10.33
C GLN A 23 -0.47 -7.88 10.30
N HIS A 24 -1.49 -7.03 10.49
CA HIS A 24 -1.34 -5.58 10.56
C HIS A 24 -0.36 -5.18 11.67
N ASN A 25 -0.56 -5.67 12.89
CA ASN A 25 0.27 -5.33 14.06
C ASN A 25 1.73 -5.81 13.91
N ARG A 26 1.97 -6.93 13.22
CA ARG A 26 3.31 -7.43 12.91
C ARG A 26 3.96 -6.70 11.72
N GLY A 27 3.18 -5.93 10.96
CA GLY A 27 3.65 -5.17 9.81
C GLY A 27 4.70 -4.14 10.18
N TRP A 28 5.61 -3.84 9.25
CA TRP A 28 6.66 -2.84 9.47
C TRP A 28 6.07 -1.44 9.69
N LYS A 29 5.10 -1.02 8.86
CA LYS A 29 4.43 0.29 8.98
C LYS A 29 3.85 0.54 10.36
N HIS A 30 3.14 -0.45 10.93
CA HIS A 30 2.57 -0.33 12.27
C HIS A 30 3.67 -0.20 13.33
N ARG A 31 4.69 -1.07 13.30
CA ARG A 31 5.80 -1.03 14.26
C ARG A 31 6.57 0.29 14.24
N GLU A 32 6.82 0.84 13.05
CA GLU A 32 7.51 2.12 12.90
C GLU A 32 6.65 3.28 13.42
N ASN A 33 5.37 3.32 13.08
CA ASN A 33 4.47 4.35 13.58
C ASN A 33 4.31 4.30 15.10
N VAL A 34 4.26 3.11 15.69
CA VAL A 34 4.22 2.93 17.15
C VAL A 34 5.50 3.47 17.79
N LYS A 35 6.66 3.17 17.21
CA LYS A 35 7.95 3.69 17.69
C LYS A 35 7.99 5.22 17.64
N LEU A 36 7.67 5.81 16.48
CA LEU A 36 7.66 7.26 16.29
C LEU A 36 6.66 7.97 17.21
N TYR A 37 5.49 7.36 17.44
CA TYR A 37 4.49 7.88 18.36
C TYR A 37 5.06 8.03 19.78
N TYR A 38 5.73 6.99 20.30
CA TYR A 38 6.32 7.06 21.64
C TYR A 38 7.58 7.93 21.70
N GLU A 39 8.37 8.00 20.63
CA GLU A 39 9.52 8.91 20.55
C GLU A 39 9.09 10.38 20.64
N GLN A 40 8.04 10.77 19.91
CA GLN A 40 7.48 12.12 19.99
C GLN A 40 6.78 12.41 21.31
N PHE A 41 6.12 11.40 21.89
CA PHE A 41 5.51 11.52 23.21
C PHE A 41 6.57 11.84 24.28
N LEU A 42 7.75 11.23 24.19
CA LEU A 42 8.87 11.45 25.13
C LEU A 42 9.61 12.77 24.89
N THR A 43 9.67 13.28 23.66
CA THR A 43 10.39 14.53 23.34
C THR A 43 9.62 15.79 23.74
N GLY A 44 8.41 15.66 24.29
CA GLY A 44 7.62 16.78 24.81
C GLY A 44 7.15 17.78 23.74
N GLN A 45 7.30 17.44 22.45
CA GLN A 45 6.71 18.18 21.35
C GLN A 45 5.21 17.87 21.32
N GLY A 46 4.48 18.53 22.22
CA GLY A 46 3.06 18.35 22.46
C GLY A 46 2.19 18.75 21.27
N VAL A 47 2.13 17.87 20.28
CA VAL A 47 0.92 17.48 19.56
C VAL A 47 1.19 16.03 19.16
N PRO A 48 0.37 15.03 19.54
CA PRO A 48 0.45 13.72 18.91
C PRO A 48 0.07 13.92 17.45
N MET A 49 1.07 14.14 16.61
CA MET A 49 0.88 14.16 15.18
C MET A 49 0.18 12.85 14.81
N THR A 50 -0.74 12.93 13.87
CA THR A 50 -1.60 11.83 13.45
C THR A 50 -0.77 10.59 13.12
N PRO A 51 -0.92 9.47 13.84
CA PRO A 51 -0.07 8.31 13.61
C PRO A 51 -0.21 7.70 12.21
N GLY A 52 0.84 7.88 11.42
CA GLY A 52 0.86 7.52 9.99
C GLY A 52 1.06 8.71 9.05
N GLN A 53 1.03 9.95 9.57
CA GLN A 53 1.44 11.15 8.85
C GLN A 53 2.93 11.12 8.49
N TRP A 54 3.78 10.62 9.40
CA TRP A 54 5.23 10.45 9.22
C TRP A 54 5.59 9.57 8.02
N LEU A 55 4.91 8.43 7.89
CA LEU A 55 5.18 7.47 6.82
C LEU A 55 4.47 7.82 5.50
N ARG A 56 3.59 8.83 5.50
CA ARG A 56 2.93 9.30 4.29
C ARG A 56 3.88 10.12 3.39
N GLY A 57 5.05 10.51 3.93
CA GLY A 57 6.01 11.40 3.27
C GLY A 57 5.43 12.81 3.10
N PRO A 58 6.26 13.82 2.79
CA PRO A 58 5.71 15.09 2.30
C PRO A 58 4.84 14.80 1.07
N PRO A 59 3.68 15.46 0.92
CA PRO A 59 2.92 15.35 -0.33
C PRO A 59 3.88 15.69 -1.47
N ALA A 60 3.94 14.82 -2.49
CA ALA A 60 4.76 15.11 -3.67
C ALA A 60 4.41 16.53 -4.15
N PRO A 61 5.39 17.39 -4.43
CA PRO A 61 5.11 18.71 -5.00
C PRO A 61 4.25 18.52 -6.26
N GLY A 62 3.00 19.02 -6.23
CA GLY A 62 2.04 18.81 -7.31
C GLY A 62 1.05 17.65 -7.13
N ALA A 63 0.97 17.00 -5.96
CA ALA A 63 -0.07 16.04 -5.64
C ALA A 63 -1.44 16.73 -5.61
N LEU A 64 -2.18 16.60 -6.71
CA LEU A 64 -3.55 17.09 -6.83
C LEU A 64 -4.42 16.40 -5.76
N PRO A 65 -5.35 17.12 -5.11
CA PRO A 65 -6.32 16.49 -4.22
C PRO A 65 -7.07 15.40 -4.98
N PRO A 66 -7.44 14.27 -4.35
CA PRO A 66 -8.28 13.26 -5.00
C PRO A 66 -9.56 13.95 -5.46
N ARG A 67 -9.70 14.13 -6.78
CA ARG A 67 -10.87 14.76 -7.38
C ARG A 67 -12.07 13.86 -7.06
N PRO A 68 -13.20 14.40 -6.59
CA PRO A 68 -14.43 13.63 -6.50
C PRO A 68 -14.79 13.23 -7.93
N MET A 69 -14.61 11.96 -8.29
CA MET A 69 -15.00 11.43 -9.60
C MET A 69 -16.52 11.49 -9.70
N PRO A 70 -17.12 12.39 -10.50
CA PRO A 70 -18.55 12.38 -10.73
C PRO A 70 -18.83 11.36 -11.83
N GLY A 71 -19.55 10.31 -11.50
CA GLY A 71 -20.08 9.38 -12.48
C GLY A 71 -19.20 8.14 -12.68
N GLY A 72 -19.73 7.01 -12.24
CA GLY A 72 -19.25 5.70 -12.66
C GLY A 72 -19.37 5.58 -14.18
N MET A 73 -18.24 5.34 -14.84
CA MET A 73 -18.25 4.86 -16.21
C MET A 73 -18.29 3.32 -16.15
N PRO A 74 -19.28 2.65 -16.75
CA PRO A 74 -19.25 1.19 -16.90
C PRO A 74 -18.02 0.79 -17.72
N PRO A 75 -17.47 -0.43 -17.55
CA PRO A 75 -16.33 -0.88 -18.34
C PRO A 75 -16.77 -1.00 -19.81
N GLY A 76 -16.37 -0.01 -20.61
CA GLY A 76 -16.54 -0.05 -22.06
C GLY A 76 -15.75 -1.25 -22.63
N PRO A 77 -16.36 -2.08 -23.50
CA PRO A 77 -15.67 -3.21 -24.07
C PRO A 77 -14.66 -2.72 -25.12
N GLY A 78 -13.38 -3.02 -24.90
CA GLY A 78 -12.36 -2.93 -25.94
C GLY A 78 -11.48 -1.68 -25.88
N MET A 79 -10.34 -1.79 -25.18
CA MET A 79 -9.14 -1.02 -25.50
C MET A 79 -7.91 -1.75 -24.95
N PHE A 80 -7.57 -2.90 -25.55
CA PHE A 80 -6.20 -3.41 -25.46
C PHE A 80 -5.43 -2.86 -26.65
N PRO A 81 -4.28 -2.17 -26.47
CA PRO A 81 -3.39 -1.90 -27.60
C PRO A 81 -2.85 -3.25 -28.11
N PRO A 82 -2.74 -3.47 -29.43
CA PRO A 82 -2.23 -4.71 -29.98
C PRO A 82 -0.76 -4.88 -29.59
N ARG A 83 -0.50 -5.75 -28.61
CA ARG A 83 0.83 -6.28 -28.35
C ARG A 83 1.21 -7.12 -29.56
N GLY A 84 2.10 -6.58 -30.39
CA GLY A 84 2.65 -7.26 -31.56
C GLY A 84 3.19 -8.66 -31.21
N PRO A 85 3.36 -9.53 -32.22
CA PRO A 85 3.72 -10.92 -31.99
C PRO A 85 5.02 -11.00 -31.17
N PRO A 86 5.10 -11.91 -30.17
CA PRO A 86 6.34 -12.11 -29.43
C PRO A 86 7.46 -12.51 -30.41
N PRO A 87 8.70 -12.03 -30.22
CA PRO A 87 9.81 -12.46 -31.05
C PRO A 87 9.95 -13.99 -30.91
N PRO A 88 10.28 -14.71 -32.00
CA PRO A 88 10.51 -16.14 -31.93
C PRO A 88 11.62 -16.40 -30.93
N ARG A 89 11.27 -16.97 -29.77
CA ARG A 89 12.25 -17.43 -28.81
C ARG A 89 13.02 -18.55 -29.49
N GLY A 90 14.22 -18.19 -29.91
CA GLY A 90 15.17 -19.06 -30.60
C GLY A 90 15.33 -20.38 -29.86
N MET A 91 15.54 -21.41 -30.67
CA MET A 91 15.94 -22.76 -30.28
C MET A 91 16.88 -22.75 -29.07
N MET A 92 16.43 -23.34 -27.97
CA MET A 92 17.35 -23.83 -26.96
C MET A 92 17.63 -25.30 -27.30
N PRO A 93 18.89 -25.69 -27.59
CA PRO A 93 19.21 -27.08 -27.87
C PRO A 93 19.00 -27.94 -26.60
N PRO A 94 18.46 -29.16 -26.74
CA PRO A 94 18.30 -30.08 -25.62
C PRO A 94 19.65 -30.70 -25.26
N GLY A 95 20.22 -30.32 -24.11
CA GLY A 95 21.37 -31.03 -23.56
C GLY A 95 22.28 -30.17 -22.70
N ALA A 96 21.99 -30.11 -21.40
CA ALA A 96 23.02 -29.92 -20.37
C ALA A 96 22.42 -30.35 -19.01
N CYS A 97 22.32 -31.67 -18.84
CA CYS A 97 22.35 -32.28 -17.51
C CYS A 97 23.80 -32.22 -17.00
N GLY A 98 23.96 -31.85 -15.73
CA GLY A 98 24.97 -32.35 -14.78
C GLY A 98 26.46 -32.26 -15.15
N LEU A 99 27.20 -31.42 -14.43
CA LEU A 99 28.27 -31.78 -13.47
C LEU A 99 28.81 -30.51 -12.80
#